data_AF-A0A0L0RXS3-F1
#
_entry.id   AF-A0A0L0RXS3-F1
#
_cell.length_a   1.000
_cell.length_b   1.000
_cell.length_c   1.000
_cell.angle_alpha   90.00
_cell.angle_beta   90.00
_cell.angle_gamma   90.00
#
_symmetry.space_group_name_H-M   'P 1'
#
loop_
_entity.id
_entity.type
_entity.pdbx_description
1 polymer ?
#
loop_
_entity_poly.entity_id
_entity_poly.type
_entity_poly.pdbx_seq_one_letter_code
_entity_poly.pdbx_strand_id
1 'polypeptide(L)'
;MSTALPHGQLPACLPEALVKYCPNYAGNPSVILAMVLMLAALAVESGLNNASTNTWRAYVAALPQDLASSPVFYTRNVLDRLKHLSAFQLALDVHEALQTAFYGPNKDAGILAALQATLPQSFFHHDPSHLFQKFEWAYAMVESRAFKPFPSQPDTVAMVPVGDLLNHTSLDGGANVGYQWRAGVGRPGVLTGTLELYATRAIPQDAPLLMRYNALSSSDELAFYGFCEEENPYDVFPVSLANVPRGMSDTVFELRVRALLTTGPVENARLDHVLTPDAGNVGDLLVSFRLLMATDADLAAW
;
A
#
# COMPACT_ATOMS: atom_id res chain seq x y z
N MET A 1 10.93 24.10 6.49
CA MET A 1 10.91 24.37 7.95
C MET A 1 11.63 25.67 8.23
N SER A 2 11.16 26.48 9.18
CA SER A 2 11.75 27.79 9.48
C SER A 2 13.10 27.73 10.21
N THR A 3 13.52 26.58 10.73
CA THR A 3 14.83 26.39 11.37
C THR A 3 15.43 25.04 10.99
N ALA A 4 16.76 24.93 11.04
CA ALA A 4 17.45 23.65 10.91
C ALA A 4 17.11 22.71 12.08
N LEU A 5 17.11 21.40 11.82
CA LEU A 5 16.94 20.36 12.85
C LEU A 5 18.24 19.56 13.02
N PRO A 6 18.84 19.50 14.21
CA PRO A 6 19.93 18.57 14.50
C PRO A 6 19.45 17.11 14.48
N HIS A 7 20.41 16.20 14.33
CA HIS A 7 20.17 14.76 14.45
C HIS A 7 19.50 14.42 15.80
N GLY A 8 18.48 13.57 15.76
CA GLY A 8 17.72 13.11 16.93
C GLY A 8 16.68 14.09 17.47
N GLN A 9 16.59 15.32 16.93
CA GLN A 9 15.51 16.24 17.35
C GLN A 9 14.16 15.73 16.84
N LEU A 10 13.12 15.94 17.65
CA LEU A 10 11.74 15.59 17.33
C LEU A 10 11.07 16.72 16.52
N PRO A 11 10.89 16.60 15.20
CA PRO A 11 10.00 17.49 14.45
C PRO A 11 8.56 17.46 14.98
N ALA A 12 8.09 16.30 15.47
CA ALA A 12 6.76 16.16 16.06
C ALA A 12 6.70 15.01 17.08
N CYS A 13 5.80 15.17 18.04
CA CYS A 13 5.52 14.20 19.08
C CYS A 13 4.00 14.10 19.24
N LEU A 14 3.43 12.95 18.86
CA LEU A 14 1.99 12.77 18.71
C LEU A 14 1.46 11.86 19.81
N PRO A 15 0.68 12.36 20.78
CA PRO A 15 0.08 11.51 21.79
C PRO A 15 -0.87 10.50 21.13
N GLU A 16 -1.00 9.32 21.74
CA GLU A 16 -1.85 8.23 21.25
C GLU A 16 -3.26 8.69 20.85
N ALA A 17 -3.88 9.59 21.60
CA ALA A 17 -5.21 10.12 21.32
C ALA A 17 -5.35 10.82 19.94
N LEU A 18 -4.25 11.26 19.34
CA LEU A 18 -4.24 11.84 17.99
C LEU A 18 -3.99 10.79 16.90
N VAL A 19 -3.41 9.64 17.23
CA VAL A 19 -3.21 8.52 16.30
C VAL A 19 -4.53 7.77 16.16
N LYS A 20 -5.01 7.56 14.94
CA LYS A 20 -6.33 6.98 14.69
C LYS A 20 -6.19 5.57 14.14
N TYR A 21 -6.59 4.59 14.92
CA TYR A 21 -6.44 3.18 14.59
C TYR A 21 -7.62 2.36 15.13
N CYS A 22 -7.75 1.12 14.66
CA CYS A 22 -8.76 0.18 15.12
C CYS A 22 -8.05 -1.00 15.82
N PRO A 23 -8.05 -1.07 17.16
CA PRO A 23 -7.38 -2.16 17.87
C PRO A 23 -8.10 -3.49 17.63
N ASN A 24 -7.33 -4.58 17.52
CA ASN A 24 -7.80 -5.96 17.66
C ASN A 24 -8.91 -6.40 16.69
N TYR A 25 -8.75 -6.12 15.39
CA TYR A 25 -9.65 -6.69 14.38
C TYR A 25 -8.99 -7.83 13.60
N ALA A 26 -9.59 -9.02 13.69
CA ALA A 26 -9.30 -10.15 12.82
C ALA A 26 -10.00 -9.90 11.47
N GLY A 27 -9.34 -9.16 10.58
CA GLY A 27 -9.88 -8.79 9.27
C GLY A 27 -8.86 -7.98 8.46
N ASN A 28 -9.31 -7.35 7.38
CA ASN A 28 -8.48 -6.40 6.63
C ASN A 28 -8.46 -5.05 7.40
N PRO A 29 -7.36 -4.70 8.09
CA PRO A 29 -7.34 -3.56 8.99
C PRO A 29 -7.42 -2.22 8.21
N SER A 30 -6.95 -2.18 6.95
CA SER A 30 -7.09 -1.02 6.08
C SER A 30 -8.55 -0.71 5.75
N VAL A 31 -9.33 -1.74 5.39
CA VAL A 31 -10.76 -1.58 5.08
C VAL A 31 -11.54 -1.08 6.30
N ILE A 32 -11.24 -1.60 7.48
CA ILE A 32 -11.89 -1.19 8.72
C ILE A 32 -11.53 0.26 9.06
N LEU A 33 -10.25 0.63 8.96
CA LEU A 33 -9.82 2.01 9.19
C LEU A 33 -10.43 2.96 8.15
N ALA A 34 -10.58 2.53 6.90
CA ALA A 34 -11.23 3.28 5.84
C ALA A 34 -12.72 3.51 6.16
N MET A 35 -13.43 2.52 6.69
CA MET A 35 -14.80 2.71 7.17
C MET A 35 -14.85 3.75 8.30
N VAL A 36 -13.93 3.71 9.27
CA VAL A 36 -13.88 4.70 10.35
C VAL A 36 -13.62 6.11 9.81
N LEU A 37 -12.66 6.25 8.89
CA LEU A 37 -12.33 7.53 8.26
C LEU A 37 -13.51 8.07 7.43
N MET A 38 -14.18 7.21 6.67
CA MET A 38 -15.40 7.57 5.93
C MET A 38 -16.50 8.08 6.88
N LEU A 39 -16.76 7.38 7.98
CA LEU A 39 -17.75 7.81 8.97
C LEU A 39 -17.38 9.14 9.63
N ALA A 40 -16.09 9.36 9.92
CA ALA A 40 -15.61 10.63 10.42
C ALA A 40 -15.83 11.77 9.41
N ALA A 41 -15.56 11.53 8.12
CA ALA A 41 -15.79 12.50 7.06
C ALA A 41 -17.27 12.85 6.90
N LEU A 42 -18.15 11.84 6.83
CA LEU A 42 -19.61 12.05 6.74
C LEU A 42 -20.16 12.80 7.95
N ALA A 43 -19.64 12.51 9.16
CA ALA A 43 -20.02 13.24 10.37
C ALA A 43 -19.60 14.72 10.33
N VAL A 44 -18.42 15.02 9.76
CA VAL A 44 -17.95 16.39 9.55
C VAL A 44 -18.83 17.13 8.53
N GLU A 45 -19.16 16.49 7.41
CA GLU A 45 -20.03 17.06 6.36
C GLU A 45 -21.45 17.32 6.86
N SER A 46 -21.98 16.43 7.69
CA SER A 46 -23.29 16.58 8.34
C SER A 46 -23.30 17.63 9.46
N GLY A 47 -22.17 18.31 9.72
CA GLY A 47 -22.06 19.35 10.74
C GLY A 47 -22.18 18.82 12.18
N LEU A 48 -21.98 17.52 12.41
CA LEU A 48 -22.05 16.95 13.76
C LEU A 48 -20.95 17.56 14.62
N ASN A 49 -21.37 18.21 15.71
CA ASN A 49 -20.48 18.93 16.62
C ASN A 49 -20.39 18.19 17.95
N ASN A 50 -19.52 17.18 18.02
CA ASN A 50 -19.16 16.50 19.25
C ASN A 50 -17.63 16.48 19.43
N ALA A 51 -17.17 16.15 20.64
CA ALA A 51 -15.73 16.19 20.95
C ALA A 51 -14.90 15.32 20.00
N SER A 52 -15.40 14.14 19.64
CA SER A 52 -14.73 13.22 18.72
C SER A 52 -14.65 13.81 17.30
N THR A 53 -15.75 14.32 16.75
CA THR A 53 -15.77 14.90 15.39
C THR A 53 -14.89 16.13 15.29
N ASN A 54 -14.75 16.93 16.36
CA ASN A 54 -13.85 18.08 16.36
C ASN A 54 -12.36 17.69 16.25
N THR A 55 -11.96 16.54 16.81
CA THR A 55 -10.56 16.05 16.63
C THR A 55 -10.30 15.59 15.19
N TRP A 56 -11.30 15.02 14.52
CA TRP A 56 -11.19 14.59 13.13
C TRP A 56 -11.36 15.72 12.13
N ARG A 57 -12.12 16.76 12.46
CA ARG A 57 -12.50 17.84 11.54
C ARG A 57 -11.30 18.51 10.89
N ALA A 58 -10.33 18.95 11.69
CA ALA A 58 -9.13 19.60 11.16
C ALA A 58 -8.28 18.63 10.32
N TYR A 59 -8.19 17.38 10.75
CA TYR A 59 -7.43 16.36 10.05
C TYR A 59 -8.06 15.98 8.70
N VAL A 60 -9.35 15.63 8.68
CA VAL A 60 -10.10 15.32 7.45
C VAL A 60 -10.06 16.49 6.47
N ALA A 61 -10.19 17.72 6.95
CA ALA A 61 -10.11 18.91 6.10
C ALA A 61 -8.72 19.13 5.47
N ALA A 62 -7.66 18.60 6.09
CA ALA A 62 -6.30 18.67 5.55
C ALA A 62 -5.97 17.53 4.57
N LEU A 63 -6.80 16.47 4.52
CA LEU A 63 -6.59 15.36 3.60
C LEU A 63 -6.89 15.76 2.15
N PRO A 64 -6.14 15.23 1.17
CA PRO A 64 -6.42 15.46 -0.25
C PRO A 64 -7.85 15.04 -0.61
N GLN A 65 -8.53 15.92 -1.35
CA GLN A 65 -9.86 15.66 -1.91
C GLN A 65 -9.78 15.20 -3.37
N ASP A 66 -8.72 15.59 -4.07
CA ASP A 66 -8.41 15.12 -5.43
C ASP A 66 -7.45 13.93 -5.35
N LEU A 67 -7.87 12.83 -5.96
CA LEU A 67 -7.16 11.56 -5.99
C LEU A 67 -7.01 11.04 -7.42
N ALA A 68 -7.00 11.92 -8.43
CA ALA A 68 -6.81 11.52 -9.83
C ALA A 68 -5.52 10.70 -10.06
N SER A 69 -4.52 10.86 -9.20
CA SER A 69 -3.28 10.09 -9.22
C SER A 69 -3.38 8.74 -8.51
N SER A 70 -4.40 8.49 -7.68
CA SER A 70 -4.60 7.21 -7.01
C SER A 70 -5.23 6.18 -7.96
N PRO A 71 -4.77 4.93 -7.97
CA PRO A 71 -5.25 3.91 -8.90
C PRO A 71 -6.72 3.54 -8.76
N VAL A 72 -7.28 3.68 -7.56
CA VAL A 72 -8.73 3.52 -7.31
C VAL A 72 -9.55 4.47 -8.19
N PHE A 73 -8.97 5.60 -8.61
CA PHE A 73 -9.62 6.63 -9.40
C PHE A 73 -9.07 6.75 -10.83
N TYR A 74 -8.27 5.79 -11.29
CA TYR A 74 -7.75 5.84 -12.65
C TYR A 74 -8.86 5.73 -13.68
N THR A 75 -8.88 6.72 -14.57
CA THR A 75 -9.72 6.66 -15.77
C THR A 75 -9.27 5.50 -16.66
N ARG A 76 -10.18 4.99 -17.49
CA ARG A 76 -9.86 3.94 -18.46
C ARG A 76 -8.67 4.29 -19.37
N ASN A 77 -8.51 5.56 -19.74
CA ASN A 77 -7.35 6.02 -20.53
C ASN A 77 -6.03 5.84 -19.78
N VAL A 78 -6.00 6.12 -18.47
CA VAL A 78 -4.81 5.91 -17.63
C VAL A 78 -4.55 4.41 -17.49
N LEU A 79 -5.58 3.62 -17.16
CA LEU A 79 -5.46 2.16 -17.06
C LEU A 79 -4.92 1.55 -18.37
N ASP A 80 -5.42 1.95 -19.54
CA ASP A 80 -4.95 1.44 -20.83
C ASP A 80 -3.45 1.69 -21.07
N ARG A 81 -2.87 2.77 -20.51
CA ARG A 81 -1.42 3.04 -20.57
C ARG A 81 -0.62 2.13 -19.64
N LEU A 82 -1.24 1.66 -18.57
CA LEU A 82 -0.60 0.81 -17.55
C LEU A 82 -0.78 -0.68 -17.81
N LYS A 83 -1.57 -1.10 -18.82
CA LYS A 83 -1.97 -2.50 -19.08
C LYS A 83 -0.86 -3.55 -19.16
N HIS A 84 0.39 -3.12 -19.27
CA HIS A 84 1.57 -3.99 -19.32
C HIS A 84 2.34 -4.05 -17.98
N LEU A 85 1.93 -3.26 -17.00
CA LEU A 85 2.52 -3.19 -15.66
C LEU A 85 1.66 -3.97 -14.67
N SER A 86 2.28 -4.54 -13.64
CA SER A 86 1.57 -5.21 -12.54
C SER A 86 0.58 -4.28 -11.84
N ALA A 87 0.91 -2.98 -11.76
CA ALA A 87 0.06 -1.94 -11.18
C ALA A 87 -1.35 -1.89 -11.82
N PHE A 88 -1.49 -2.24 -13.10
CA PHE A 88 -2.79 -2.22 -13.77
C PHE A 88 -3.75 -3.27 -13.25
N GLN A 89 -3.30 -4.53 -13.16
CA GLN A 89 -4.16 -5.61 -12.68
C GLN A 89 -4.53 -5.37 -11.22
N LEU A 90 -3.56 -4.94 -10.41
CA LEU A 90 -3.79 -4.59 -9.02
C LEU A 90 -4.83 -3.47 -8.86
N ALA A 91 -4.77 -2.42 -9.70
CA ALA A 91 -5.76 -1.34 -9.67
C ALA A 91 -7.19 -1.83 -9.98
N LEU A 92 -7.34 -2.72 -10.96
CA LEU A 92 -8.63 -3.34 -11.28
C LEU A 92 -9.15 -4.21 -10.13
N ASP A 93 -8.29 -5.08 -9.62
CA ASP A 93 -8.62 -6.02 -8.54
C ASP A 93 -9.04 -5.27 -7.27
N VAL A 94 -8.35 -4.18 -6.93
CA VAL A 94 -8.70 -3.32 -5.79
C VAL A 94 -10.09 -2.71 -5.98
N HIS A 95 -10.39 -2.13 -7.14
CA HIS A 95 -11.71 -1.52 -7.37
C HIS A 95 -12.84 -2.55 -7.26
N GLU A 96 -12.67 -3.73 -7.88
CA GLU A 96 -13.65 -4.82 -7.80
C GLU A 96 -13.81 -5.36 -6.37
N ALA A 97 -12.70 -5.48 -5.63
CA ALA A 97 -12.71 -5.89 -4.24
C ALA A 97 -13.42 -4.87 -3.34
N LEU A 98 -13.22 -3.56 -3.55
CA LEU A 98 -13.90 -2.50 -2.81
C LEU A 98 -15.39 -2.47 -3.13
N GLN A 99 -15.79 -2.62 -4.40
CA GLN A 99 -17.19 -2.76 -4.78
C GLN A 99 -17.84 -3.96 -4.10
N THR A 100 -17.17 -5.11 -4.13
CA THR A 100 -17.64 -6.34 -3.50
C THR A 100 -17.75 -6.20 -1.99
N ALA A 101 -16.77 -5.57 -1.33
CA ALA A 101 -16.82 -5.31 0.11
C ALA A 101 -17.96 -4.35 0.47
N PHE A 102 -18.15 -3.30 -0.33
CA PHE A 102 -19.13 -2.25 -0.04
C PHE A 102 -20.57 -2.72 -0.25
N TYR A 103 -20.86 -3.28 -1.42
CA TYR A 103 -22.22 -3.74 -1.76
C TYR A 103 -22.49 -5.18 -1.31
N GLY A 104 -21.46 -6.02 -1.19
CA GLY A 104 -21.62 -7.45 -0.95
C GLY A 104 -22.07 -8.21 -2.20
N PRO A 105 -21.93 -9.54 -2.23
CA PRO A 105 -22.28 -10.37 -3.39
C PRO A 105 -23.78 -10.33 -3.73
N ASN A 106 -24.65 -10.02 -2.75
CA ASN A 106 -26.11 -10.01 -2.89
C ASN A 106 -26.78 -8.72 -2.38
N LYS A 107 -26.06 -7.58 -2.28
CA LYS A 107 -26.56 -6.28 -1.78
C LYS A 107 -27.00 -6.21 -0.30
N ASP A 108 -27.26 -7.34 0.36
CA ASP A 108 -27.73 -7.40 1.76
C ASP A 108 -26.65 -7.82 2.77
N ALA A 109 -25.41 -8.04 2.33
CA ALA A 109 -24.32 -8.59 3.16
C ALA A 109 -23.04 -7.75 3.15
N GLY A 110 -23.04 -6.60 2.46
CA GLY A 110 -21.88 -5.70 2.38
C GLY A 110 -21.83 -4.65 3.49
N ILE A 111 -20.79 -3.82 3.45
CA ILE A 111 -20.63 -2.66 4.36
C ILE A 111 -21.87 -1.77 4.32
N LEU A 112 -22.45 -1.51 3.15
CA LEU A 112 -23.63 -0.66 3.01
C LEU A 112 -24.82 -1.19 3.85
N ALA A 113 -25.09 -2.50 3.78
CA ALA A 113 -26.16 -3.12 4.54
C ALA A 113 -25.90 -3.03 6.06
N ALA A 114 -24.65 -3.26 6.48
CA ALA A 114 -24.25 -3.12 7.88
C ALA A 114 -24.39 -1.67 8.39
N LEU A 115 -24.02 -0.69 7.57
CA LEU A 115 -24.21 0.73 7.88
C LEU A 115 -25.70 1.05 8.03
N GLN A 116 -26.53 0.65 7.07
CA GLN A 116 -27.98 0.89 7.08
C GLN A 116 -28.69 0.26 8.28
N ALA A 117 -28.20 -0.89 8.75
CA ALA A 117 -28.71 -1.56 9.94
C ALA A 117 -28.27 -0.89 11.26
N THR A 118 -27.15 -0.16 11.26
CA THR A 118 -26.51 0.35 12.49
C THR A 118 -26.71 1.85 12.70
N LEU A 119 -26.71 2.64 11.62
CA LEU A 119 -26.74 4.10 11.69
C LEU A 119 -28.16 4.66 11.52
N PRO A 120 -28.47 5.82 12.13
CA PRO A 120 -29.75 6.48 11.93
C PRO A 120 -30.00 6.81 10.45
N GLN A 121 -31.27 6.79 10.02
CA GLN A 121 -31.66 7.15 8.64
C GLN A 121 -31.21 8.57 8.23
N SER A 122 -31.06 9.48 9.19
CA SER A 122 -30.51 10.82 8.95
C SER A 122 -29.04 10.82 8.51
N PHE A 123 -28.34 9.69 8.59
CA PHE A 123 -26.98 9.55 8.06
C PHE A 123 -26.96 9.19 6.56
N PHE A 124 -28.11 8.71 6.03
CA PHE A 124 -28.28 8.25 4.65
C PHE A 124 -29.04 9.27 3.79
N HIS A 125 -28.81 10.57 4.02
CA HIS A 125 -29.28 11.60 3.09
C HIS A 125 -28.59 11.53 1.71
N HIS A 126 -27.47 10.83 1.65
CA HIS A 126 -26.69 10.57 0.44
C HIS A 126 -27.15 9.29 -0.23
N ASP A 127 -27.12 9.26 -1.56
CA ASP A 127 -27.36 8.03 -2.31
C ASP A 127 -26.22 6.99 -2.09
N PRO A 128 -26.48 5.70 -2.37
CA PRO A 128 -25.47 4.65 -2.21
C PRO A 128 -24.19 4.84 -3.04
N SER A 129 -24.24 5.57 -4.15
CA SER A 129 -23.06 5.83 -4.99
C SER A 129 -22.16 6.87 -4.34
N HIS A 130 -22.72 7.91 -3.73
CA HIS A 130 -21.95 8.89 -2.96
C HIS A 130 -21.26 8.26 -1.75
N LEU A 131 -21.96 7.37 -1.03
CA LEU A 131 -21.36 6.64 0.09
C LEU A 131 -20.22 5.73 -0.38
N PHE A 132 -20.37 5.08 -1.53
CA PHE A 132 -19.30 4.27 -2.12
C PHE A 132 -18.10 5.13 -2.53
N GLN A 133 -18.29 6.27 -3.18
CA GLN A 133 -17.20 7.21 -3.51
C GLN A 133 -16.46 7.70 -2.25
N LYS A 134 -17.19 7.95 -1.16
CA LYS A 134 -16.58 8.30 0.13
C LYS A 134 -15.80 7.14 0.74
N PHE A 135 -16.27 5.91 0.56
CA PHE A 135 -15.53 4.71 0.96
C PHE A 135 -14.24 4.54 0.14
N GLU A 136 -14.30 4.70 -1.18
CA GLU A 136 -13.12 4.66 -2.06
C GLU A 136 -12.09 5.74 -1.69
N TRP A 137 -12.56 6.97 -1.45
CA TRP A 137 -11.71 8.07 -0.97
C TRP A 137 -11.03 7.70 0.34
N ALA A 138 -11.80 7.20 1.31
CA ALA A 138 -11.26 6.84 2.62
C ALA A 138 -10.26 5.67 2.53
N TYR A 139 -10.53 4.70 1.67
CA TYR A 139 -9.61 3.59 1.42
C TYR A 139 -8.30 4.07 0.80
N ALA A 140 -8.38 4.89 -0.25
CA ALA A 140 -7.19 5.48 -0.87
C ALA A 140 -6.38 6.34 0.12
N MET A 141 -7.03 7.07 1.03
CA MET A 141 -6.35 7.75 2.13
C MET A 141 -5.63 6.77 3.05
N VAL A 142 -6.28 5.69 3.48
CA VAL A 142 -5.65 4.72 4.37
C VAL A 142 -4.47 4.02 3.71
N GLU A 143 -4.62 3.50 2.49
CA GLU A 143 -3.52 2.81 1.79
C GLU A 143 -2.31 3.73 1.56
N SER A 144 -2.54 5.00 1.20
CA SER A 144 -1.45 5.93 0.89
C SER A 144 -0.84 6.63 2.11
N ARG A 145 -1.49 6.63 3.28
CA ARG A 145 -1.09 7.47 4.44
C ARG A 145 -1.00 6.74 5.77
N ALA A 146 -1.50 5.51 5.88
CA ALA A 146 -1.49 4.80 7.15
C ALA A 146 -0.08 4.30 7.50
N PHE A 147 0.21 4.35 8.80
CA PHE A 147 1.42 3.85 9.41
C PHE A 147 1.15 2.49 10.04
N LYS A 148 2.21 1.71 10.24
CA LYS A 148 2.23 0.58 11.18
C LYS A 148 3.09 0.97 12.38
N PRO A 149 2.60 1.82 13.29
CA PRO A 149 3.44 2.44 14.31
C PRO A 149 3.72 1.51 15.49
N PHE A 150 2.96 0.43 15.68
CA PHE A 150 2.97 -0.36 16.91
C PHE A 150 3.81 -1.64 16.78
N PRO A 151 5.01 -1.71 17.38
CA PRO A 151 5.88 -2.89 17.24
C PRO A 151 5.26 -4.16 17.81
N SER A 152 4.43 -4.03 18.86
CA SER A 152 3.73 -5.15 19.48
C SER A 152 2.47 -5.59 18.73
N GLN A 153 2.03 -4.83 17.73
CA GLN A 153 0.82 -5.08 16.94
C GLN A 153 1.09 -4.75 15.46
N PRO A 154 1.95 -5.53 14.77
CA PRO A 154 2.46 -5.19 13.43
C PRO A 154 1.36 -5.09 12.35
N ASP A 155 0.21 -5.73 12.57
CA ASP A 155 -0.93 -5.67 11.66
C ASP A 155 -1.85 -4.46 11.90
N THR A 156 -1.62 -3.70 12.96
CA THR A 156 -2.44 -2.52 13.26
C THR A 156 -1.97 -1.34 12.43
N VAL A 157 -2.84 -0.89 11.53
CA VAL A 157 -2.66 0.32 10.73
C VAL A 157 -3.28 1.52 11.43
N ALA A 158 -2.67 2.69 11.25
CA ALA A 158 -3.09 3.91 11.90
C ALA A 158 -2.93 5.14 11.00
N MET A 159 -3.93 6.02 10.98
CA MET A 159 -3.77 7.37 10.46
C MET A 159 -3.01 8.22 11.48
N VAL A 160 -1.95 8.89 11.03
CA VAL A 160 -1.08 9.70 11.88
C VAL A 160 -1.13 11.15 11.39
N PRO A 161 -1.98 12.00 11.99
CA PRO A 161 -2.01 13.42 11.66
C PRO A 161 -0.62 14.04 11.74
N VAL A 162 -0.29 14.95 10.83
CA VAL A 162 1.04 15.60 10.69
C VAL A 162 2.14 14.65 10.19
N GLY A 163 2.20 13.42 10.67
CA GLY A 163 3.18 12.43 10.21
C GLY A 163 2.93 12.00 8.76
N ASP A 164 1.66 11.85 8.39
CA ASP A 164 1.24 11.52 7.02
C ASP A 164 1.39 12.65 6.00
N LEU A 165 1.87 13.84 6.41
CA LEU A 165 2.23 14.94 5.50
C LEU A 165 3.65 14.79 4.93
N LEU A 166 4.44 13.89 5.47
CA LEU A 166 5.82 13.65 5.03
C LEU A 166 5.82 12.90 3.70
N ASN A 167 6.58 13.39 2.73
CA ASN A 167 6.73 12.73 1.43
C ASN A 167 7.70 11.54 1.50
N HIS A 168 7.57 10.65 0.52
CA HIS A 168 8.44 9.51 0.32
C HIS A 168 9.81 9.90 -0.23
N THR A 169 10.83 9.10 0.09
CA THR A 169 11.94 8.86 -0.83
C THR A 169 12.57 7.48 -0.62
N SER A 170 12.90 6.81 -1.73
CA SER A 170 13.59 5.53 -1.81
C SER A 170 15.11 5.70 -1.86
N LEU A 171 15.62 6.88 -2.23
CA LEU A 171 17.05 7.16 -2.34
C LEU A 171 17.79 6.88 -1.03
N ASP A 172 18.92 6.19 -1.12
CA ASP A 172 19.76 5.90 0.03
C ASP A 172 20.35 7.19 0.63
N GLY A 173 20.14 7.37 1.94
CA GLY A 173 20.47 8.61 2.64
C GLY A 173 19.53 9.79 2.34
N GLY A 174 18.56 9.62 1.43
CA GLY A 174 17.54 10.61 1.10
C GLY A 174 16.61 10.88 2.29
N ALA A 175 16.02 9.82 2.84
CA ALA A 175 15.14 9.90 4.00
C ALA A 175 15.86 10.52 5.20
N ASN A 176 15.23 11.50 5.83
CA ASN A 176 15.78 12.28 6.93
C ASN A 176 14.87 12.32 8.17
N VAL A 177 13.68 11.72 8.08
CA VAL A 177 12.77 11.50 9.20
C VAL A 177 12.50 10.01 9.38
N GLY A 178 12.63 9.54 10.62
CA GLY A 178 12.17 8.23 11.09
C GLY A 178 11.03 8.40 12.09
N TYR A 179 10.40 7.30 12.44
CA TYR A 179 9.39 7.29 13.51
C TYR A 179 9.60 6.13 14.47
N GLN A 180 9.14 6.30 15.71
CA GLN A 180 9.12 5.24 16.71
C GLN A 180 7.94 5.42 17.66
N TRP A 181 7.38 4.31 18.12
CA TRP A 181 6.39 4.33 19.20
C TRP A 181 7.08 4.24 20.55
N ARG A 182 6.90 5.28 21.37
CA ARG A 182 7.30 5.25 22.78
C ARG A 182 6.11 4.81 23.61
N ALA A 183 6.15 3.58 24.11
CA ALA A 183 5.12 3.07 25.01
C ALA A 183 5.06 3.92 26.29
N GLY A 184 3.85 4.28 26.69
CA GLY A 184 3.55 4.94 27.96
C GLY A 184 3.46 3.94 29.10
N VAL A 185 3.36 4.47 30.33
CA VAL A 185 3.06 3.66 31.51
C VAL A 185 1.55 3.44 31.55
N GLY A 186 1.11 2.27 31.09
CA GLY A 186 -0.30 1.90 30.99
C GLY A 186 -0.59 0.49 31.50
N ARG A 187 -1.88 0.12 31.53
CA ARG A 187 -2.29 -1.25 31.85
C ARG A 187 -1.89 -2.20 30.71
N PRO A 188 -1.51 -3.46 30.99
CA PRO A 188 -1.31 -4.46 29.94
C PRO A 188 -2.53 -4.54 29.00
N GLY A 189 -2.28 -4.54 27.69
CA GLY A 189 -3.33 -4.59 26.67
C GLY A 189 -3.97 -3.24 26.31
N VAL A 190 -3.62 -2.14 26.97
CA VAL A 190 -4.02 -0.79 26.57
C VAL A 190 -2.84 -0.09 25.93
N LEU A 191 -2.97 0.23 24.64
CA LEU A 191 -1.99 1.07 23.95
C LEU A 191 -2.05 2.47 24.58
N THR A 192 -1.02 2.81 25.33
CA THR A 192 -0.75 4.17 25.77
C THR A 192 0.65 4.50 25.30
N GLY A 193 0.88 5.74 24.86
CA GLY A 193 2.18 6.11 24.34
C GLY A 193 2.14 7.33 23.46
N THR A 194 3.22 7.48 22.71
CA THR A 194 3.45 8.63 21.86
C THR A 194 4.21 8.18 20.62
N LEU A 195 3.72 8.58 19.46
CA LEU A 195 4.46 8.41 18.22
C LEU A 195 5.43 9.58 18.08
N GLU A 196 6.72 9.27 18.06
CA GLU A 196 7.79 10.24 17.92
C GLU A 196 8.29 10.21 16.49
N LEU A 197 8.21 11.36 15.79
CA LEU A 197 8.94 11.57 14.55
C LEU A 197 10.29 12.18 14.93
N TYR A 198 11.39 11.66 14.40
CA TYR A 198 12.75 12.11 14.74
C TYR A 198 13.60 12.31 13.49
N ALA A 199 14.48 13.31 13.52
CA ALA A 199 15.46 13.54 12.47
C ALA A 199 16.55 12.45 12.50
N THR A 200 16.70 11.67 11.44
CA THR A 200 17.72 10.61 11.34
C THR A 200 19.12 11.17 11.05
N ARG A 201 19.20 12.44 10.67
CA ARG A 201 20.42 13.21 10.41
C ARG A 201 20.13 14.70 10.62
N ALA A 202 21.17 15.55 10.58
CA ALA A 202 20.94 16.98 10.55
C ALA A 202 20.20 17.39 9.26
N ILE A 203 19.13 18.17 9.40
CA ILE A 203 18.28 18.66 8.33
C ILE A 203 18.47 20.18 8.23
N PRO A 204 19.00 20.69 7.11
CA PRO A 204 19.15 22.12 6.91
C PRO A 204 17.81 22.86 7.00
N GLN A 205 17.88 24.15 7.29
CA GLN A 205 16.71 25.02 7.17
C GLN A 205 16.14 24.92 5.76
N ASP A 206 14.80 24.98 5.65
CA ASP A 206 14.07 24.94 4.38
C ASP A 206 14.20 23.64 3.56
N ALA A 207 15.02 22.68 3.99
CA ALA A 207 15.05 21.35 3.38
C ALA A 207 13.73 20.59 3.63
N PRO A 208 13.26 19.79 2.66
CA PRO A 208 12.07 18.98 2.85
C PRO A 208 12.31 17.90 3.91
N LEU A 209 11.26 17.63 4.68
CA LEU A 209 11.20 16.46 5.55
C LEU A 209 10.72 15.27 4.72
N LEU A 210 11.59 14.27 4.59
CA LEU A 210 11.36 13.09 3.76
C LEU A 210 11.49 11.84 4.62
N MET A 211 10.57 10.89 4.42
CA MET A 211 10.62 9.60 5.07
C MET A 211 10.64 8.48 4.03
N ARG A 212 11.19 7.32 4.40
CA ARG A 212 11.02 6.11 3.60
C ARG A 212 9.73 5.42 4.07
N TYR A 213 8.79 5.20 3.15
CA TYR A 213 7.53 4.53 3.45
C TYR A 213 7.78 3.04 3.57
N ASN A 214 8.36 2.44 2.53
CA ASN A 214 8.81 1.05 2.42
C ASN A 214 9.86 0.95 1.31
N ALA A 215 10.39 -0.26 1.08
CA ALA A 215 11.16 -0.60 -0.12
C ALA A 215 10.18 -1.17 -1.17
N LEU A 216 9.61 -0.30 -2.00
CA LEU A 216 8.55 -0.64 -2.95
C LEU A 216 9.04 -0.44 -4.38
N SER A 217 8.54 -1.28 -5.30
CA SER A 217 8.79 -1.07 -6.72
C SER A 217 8.02 0.16 -7.24
N SER A 218 8.43 0.72 -8.37
CA SER A 218 7.69 1.85 -8.98
C SER A 218 6.26 1.46 -9.37
N SER A 219 6.02 0.18 -9.66
CA SER A 219 4.67 -0.34 -9.87
C SER A 219 3.83 -0.34 -8.59
N ASP A 220 4.43 -0.69 -7.44
CA ASP A 220 3.75 -0.66 -6.14
C ASP A 220 3.53 0.79 -5.66
N GLU A 221 4.51 1.67 -5.85
CA GLU A 221 4.36 3.11 -5.56
C GLU A 221 3.17 3.69 -6.33
N LEU A 222 3.07 3.33 -7.61
CA LEU A 222 1.95 3.76 -8.43
C LEU A 222 0.64 3.16 -7.90
N ALA A 223 0.64 1.86 -7.61
CA ALA A 223 -0.53 1.09 -7.15
C ALA A 223 -1.12 1.59 -5.81
N PHE A 224 -0.28 1.99 -4.86
CA PHE A 224 -0.72 2.33 -3.50
C PHE A 224 -0.70 3.84 -3.22
N TYR A 225 0.20 4.60 -3.87
CA TYR A 225 0.42 6.02 -3.56
C TYR A 225 0.17 6.95 -4.75
N GLY A 226 0.10 6.42 -5.97
CA GLY A 226 -0.21 7.22 -7.15
C GLY A 226 0.96 8.07 -7.66
N PHE A 227 2.19 7.72 -7.31
CA PHE A 227 3.41 8.33 -7.84
C PHE A 227 4.44 7.23 -8.13
N CYS A 228 5.52 7.57 -8.83
CA CYS A 228 6.73 6.75 -8.87
C CYS A 228 7.95 7.67 -8.82
N GLU A 229 9.03 7.22 -8.20
CA GLU A 229 10.32 7.94 -8.25
C GLU A 229 11.11 7.58 -9.52
N GLU A 230 11.81 8.57 -10.10
CA GLU A 230 12.59 8.38 -11.33
C GLU A 230 13.77 7.41 -11.15
N GLU A 231 14.39 7.41 -9.97
CA GLU A 231 15.58 6.62 -9.63
C GLU A 231 15.31 5.70 -8.44
N ASN A 232 14.25 4.87 -8.53
CA ASN A 232 13.88 3.94 -7.46
C ASN A 232 14.83 2.71 -7.43
N PRO A 233 15.67 2.53 -6.39
CA PRO A 233 16.58 1.40 -6.30
C PRO A 233 15.86 0.06 -6.00
N TYR A 234 14.60 0.12 -5.59
CA TYR A 234 13.76 -1.04 -5.30
C TYR A 234 12.83 -1.41 -6.45
N ASP A 235 12.96 -0.76 -7.61
CA ASP A 235 12.13 -1.09 -8.76
C ASP A 235 12.38 -2.52 -9.23
N VAL A 236 11.37 -3.13 -9.85
CA VAL A 236 11.46 -4.51 -10.31
C VAL A 236 10.81 -4.72 -11.67
N PHE A 237 11.39 -5.64 -12.44
CA PHE A 237 10.90 -5.99 -13.77
C PHE A 237 10.44 -7.44 -13.78
N PRO A 238 9.12 -7.72 -13.71
CA PRO A 238 8.61 -9.07 -13.82
C PRO A 238 8.84 -9.60 -15.25
N VAL A 239 9.41 -10.79 -15.35
CA VAL A 239 9.68 -11.50 -16.62
C VAL A 239 9.04 -12.87 -16.54
N SER A 240 8.06 -13.12 -17.41
CA SER A 240 7.45 -14.46 -17.53
C SER A 240 7.93 -15.17 -18.79
N LEU A 241 8.47 -16.37 -18.60
CA LEU A 241 8.89 -17.28 -19.67
C LEU A 241 7.75 -18.17 -20.16
N ALA A 242 6.54 -18.06 -19.58
CA ALA A 242 5.38 -18.84 -19.98
C ALA A 242 4.95 -18.62 -21.45
N ASN A 243 5.32 -17.46 -22.02
CA ASN A 243 4.93 -17.03 -23.37
C ASN A 243 6.05 -17.13 -24.42
N VAL A 244 7.17 -17.81 -24.12
CA VAL A 244 8.27 -17.98 -25.09
C VAL A 244 7.73 -18.72 -26.35
N PRO A 245 7.94 -18.18 -27.57
CA PRO A 245 7.38 -18.75 -28.80
C PRO A 245 7.70 -20.24 -28.99
N ARG A 246 6.65 -21.03 -29.22
CA ARG A 246 6.68 -22.50 -29.28
C ARG A 246 7.23 -22.97 -30.63
N GLY A 247 8.55 -23.06 -30.74
CA GLY A 247 9.23 -23.47 -31.96
C GLY A 247 9.38 -24.98 -32.19
N MET A 248 8.92 -25.84 -31.28
CA MET A 248 9.11 -27.31 -31.34
C MET A 248 7.88 -28.06 -30.84
N SER A 249 7.72 -29.33 -31.26
CA SER A 249 6.60 -30.20 -30.89
C SER A 249 6.37 -30.24 -29.37
N ASP A 250 5.10 -30.08 -28.97
CA ASP A 250 4.65 -29.82 -27.59
C ASP A 250 5.21 -30.77 -26.50
N THR A 251 5.59 -32.01 -26.80
CA THR A 251 5.97 -33.00 -25.78
C THR A 251 7.31 -32.72 -25.09
N VAL A 252 8.32 -32.23 -25.79
CA VAL A 252 9.65 -31.96 -25.20
C VAL A 252 9.63 -30.67 -24.38
N PHE A 253 8.86 -29.68 -24.82
CA PHE A 253 8.64 -28.46 -24.06
C PHE A 253 7.92 -28.74 -22.73
N GLU A 254 6.86 -29.55 -22.75
CA GLU A 254 6.17 -29.97 -21.53
C GLU A 254 7.09 -30.73 -20.55
N LEU A 255 8.06 -31.50 -21.05
CA LEU A 255 9.08 -32.14 -20.21
C LEU A 255 10.05 -31.12 -19.60
N ARG A 256 10.45 -30.07 -20.33
CA ARG A 256 11.31 -28.99 -19.82
C ARG A 256 10.59 -28.09 -18.81
N VAL A 257 9.32 -27.75 -19.08
CA VAL A 257 8.44 -27.04 -18.13
C VAL A 257 8.20 -27.90 -16.90
N ARG A 258 7.92 -29.20 -17.08
CA ARG A 258 7.81 -30.11 -15.94
C ARG A 258 9.12 -30.19 -15.17
N ALA A 259 10.29 -30.24 -15.82
CA ALA A 259 11.57 -30.17 -15.13
C ALA A 259 11.64 -28.89 -14.28
N LEU A 260 11.40 -27.71 -14.87
CA LEU A 260 11.33 -26.43 -14.12
C LEU A 260 10.36 -26.46 -12.93
N LEU A 261 9.23 -27.17 -13.04
CA LEU A 261 8.20 -27.23 -12.01
C LEU A 261 8.37 -28.37 -10.98
N THR A 262 9.13 -29.42 -11.30
CA THR A 262 9.25 -30.65 -10.49
C THR A 262 10.65 -30.92 -9.94
N THR A 263 11.70 -30.36 -10.55
CA THR A 263 13.05 -30.37 -9.98
C THR A 263 13.18 -29.20 -9.01
N GLY A 264 12.82 -29.38 -7.76
CA GLY A 264 13.44 -28.55 -6.72
C GLY A 264 14.93 -28.88 -6.61
N PRO A 265 15.76 -27.97 -6.08
CA PRO A 265 16.25 -26.76 -6.70
C PRO A 265 17.54 -27.01 -7.53
N VAL A 266 17.54 -26.65 -8.82
CA VAL A 266 18.55 -25.65 -9.19
C VAL A 266 17.89 -24.38 -8.67
N GLU A 267 18.35 -23.77 -7.56
CA GLU A 267 17.59 -22.88 -6.64
C GLU A 267 16.74 -21.77 -7.29
N ASN A 268 16.96 -21.53 -8.57
CA ASN A 268 16.59 -20.35 -9.29
C ASN A 268 15.89 -20.63 -10.63
N ALA A 269 15.63 -21.90 -10.98
CA ALA A 269 14.96 -22.27 -12.23
C ALA A 269 13.42 -22.22 -12.05
N ARG A 270 12.75 -21.32 -12.78
CA ARG A 270 11.30 -21.06 -12.69
C ARG A 270 10.78 -20.41 -13.97
N LEU A 271 9.45 -20.35 -14.14
CA LEU A 271 8.84 -19.67 -15.28
C LEU A 271 8.76 -18.15 -15.09
N ASP A 272 8.57 -17.70 -13.85
CA ASP A 272 8.41 -16.29 -13.53
C ASP A 272 9.61 -15.78 -12.74
N HIS A 273 10.22 -14.72 -13.24
CA HIS A 273 11.36 -14.04 -12.64
C HIS A 273 10.99 -12.60 -12.31
N VAL A 274 11.70 -12.05 -11.34
CA VAL A 274 11.62 -10.64 -10.98
C VAL A 274 13.04 -10.12 -11.06
N LEU A 275 13.35 -9.24 -12.01
CA LEU A 275 14.68 -8.65 -12.15
C LEU A 275 14.78 -7.36 -11.35
N THR A 276 15.93 -7.11 -10.74
CA THR A 276 16.25 -5.87 -10.02
C THR A 276 17.17 -4.97 -10.86
N PRO A 277 17.25 -3.65 -10.58
CA PRO A 277 18.01 -2.71 -11.40
C PRO A 277 19.51 -2.96 -11.38
N ASP A 278 20.03 -3.54 -10.28
CA ASP A 278 21.42 -3.96 -10.13
C ASP A 278 21.77 -5.26 -10.86
N ALA A 279 20.78 -5.90 -11.51
CA ALA A 279 20.90 -7.16 -12.24
C ALA A 279 21.44 -8.32 -11.39
N GLY A 280 21.38 -8.24 -10.05
CA GLY A 280 21.96 -9.23 -9.14
C GLY A 280 21.38 -10.64 -9.29
N ASN A 281 20.19 -10.76 -9.89
CA ASN A 281 19.45 -12.01 -10.06
C ASN A 281 19.30 -12.45 -11.54
N VAL A 282 20.06 -11.87 -12.47
CA VAL A 282 20.01 -12.29 -13.90
C VAL A 282 20.49 -13.73 -14.11
N GLY A 283 21.39 -14.23 -13.26
CA GLY A 283 21.88 -15.62 -13.34
C GLY A 283 20.74 -16.64 -13.30
N ASP A 284 19.73 -16.37 -12.47
CA ASP A 284 18.54 -17.19 -12.28
C ASP A 284 17.73 -17.31 -13.56
N LEU A 285 17.48 -16.16 -14.20
CA LEU A 285 16.78 -16.07 -15.47
C LEU A 285 17.53 -16.84 -16.57
N LEU A 286 18.86 -16.72 -16.61
CA LEU A 286 19.67 -17.42 -17.61
C LEU A 286 19.63 -18.94 -17.43
N VAL A 287 19.55 -19.45 -16.20
CA VAL A 287 19.39 -20.89 -15.93
C VAL A 287 18.05 -21.37 -16.50
N SER A 288 16.95 -20.70 -16.18
CA SER A 288 15.62 -21.07 -16.71
C SER A 288 15.58 -21.00 -18.24
N PHE A 289 16.15 -19.94 -18.82
CA PHE A 289 16.18 -19.76 -20.26
C PHE A 289 17.01 -20.85 -20.96
N ARG A 290 18.17 -21.22 -20.39
CA ARG A 290 18.98 -22.33 -20.90
C ARG A 290 18.23 -23.64 -20.85
N LEU A 291 17.48 -23.92 -19.78
CA LEU A 291 16.71 -25.16 -19.67
C LEU A 291 15.56 -25.21 -20.70
N LEU A 292 14.88 -24.09 -20.93
CA LEU A 292 13.81 -24.02 -21.95
C LEU A 292 14.36 -24.20 -23.38
N MET A 293 15.55 -23.67 -23.65
CA MET A 293 16.20 -23.71 -24.96
C MET A 293 17.08 -24.95 -25.19
N ALA A 294 17.37 -25.74 -24.16
CA ALA A 294 18.23 -26.92 -24.22
C ALA A 294 17.73 -27.92 -25.26
N THR A 295 18.60 -28.46 -26.08
CA THR A 295 18.26 -29.60 -26.96
C THR A 295 18.20 -30.89 -26.15
N ASP A 296 17.67 -31.97 -26.74
CA ASP A 296 17.69 -33.29 -26.08
C ASP A 296 19.12 -33.77 -25.79
N ALA A 297 20.09 -33.40 -26.62
CA ALA A 297 21.50 -33.69 -26.39
C ALA A 297 22.06 -32.91 -25.20
N ASP A 298 21.67 -31.64 -25.04
CA ASP A 298 22.07 -30.83 -23.89
C ASP A 298 21.48 -31.40 -22.59
N LEU A 299 20.19 -31.76 -22.60
CA LEU A 299 19.52 -32.38 -21.46
C LEU A 299 20.10 -33.74 -21.08
N ALA A 300 20.52 -34.54 -22.07
CA ALA A 300 21.17 -35.83 -21.80
C ALA A 300 22.60 -35.70 -21.25
N ALA A 301 23.23 -34.53 -21.40
CA ALA A 301 24.58 -34.24 -20.93
C ALA A 301 24.62 -33.59 -19.53
N TRP A 302 23.48 -33.13 -19.01
CA TRP A 302 23.34 -32.52 -17.68
C TRP A 302 22.85 -33.55 -16.66
#